data_AF-A0A839RQG2-F1
#
_entry.id   AF-A0A839RQG2-F1
#
_cell.length_a   1.000
_cell.length_b   1.000
_cell.length_c   1.000
_cell.angle_alpha   90.00
_cell.angle_beta   90.00
_cell.angle_gamma   90.00
#
_symmetry.space_group_name_H-M   'P 1'
#
loop_
_entity.id
_entity.type
_entity.pdbx_description
1 polymer ?
#
loop_
_entity_poly.entity_id
_entity_poly.type
_entity_poly.pdbx_seq_one_letter_code
_entity_poly.pdbx_strand_id
1 'polypeptide(L)'
;MRRADDGSGTPDPRDEPREPFPPVPADWWYPTSTGSAAQVEPTTVGGAPAGREMSSQRSRWWRSDEAAQRRQPGQRWGLGAAAFVLAVNLFGFAIGAFLVEDPASPAILLAIILPTLSAALVAVLITFTRGNGPVVDFGLPTKMREFARQCATGLAFGGGAVVGGIILAFLLFLVVDDVPSSVLEETGCMPMSVRIALVMWVWIGAPIAEEVIFRGILWGALERYRFVRRRVGVLVALSSNWSVLAVTTVVFALWHVEFWRLAILLFAGAMFGLARLYTGSVLSSTVAHIVNNTLPALSVLVLPDVMP
;
A
#
# COMPACT_ATOMS: atom_id res chain seq x y z
N MET A 1 17.73 78.14 -22.53
CA MET A 1 16.42 77.56 -22.15
C MET A 1 16.67 76.15 -21.64
N ARG A 2 16.29 75.85 -20.39
CA ARG A 2 16.38 74.53 -19.74
C ARG A 2 15.17 73.66 -20.15
N ARG A 3 15.41 72.36 -20.40
CA ARG A 3 14.47 71.23 -20.30
C ARG A 3 15.35 69.99 -20.02
N ALA A 4 15.54 69.60 -18.76
CA ALA A 4 14.68 68.75 -17.93
C ALA A 4 14.71 67.28 -18.36
N ASP A 5 15.58 66.53 -17.68
CA ASP A 5 15.64 65.06 -17.63
C ASP A 5 14.37 64.50 -16.97
N ASP A 6 13.72 63.53 -17.61
CA ASP A 6 12.73 62.64 -17.00
C ASP A 6 13.27 61.20 -16.95
N GLY A 7 13.95 60.88 -15.86
CA GLY A 7 14.32 59.52 -15.50
C GLY A 7 13.08 58.65 -15.31
N SER A 8 12.90 57.66 -16.18
CA SER A 8 12.12 56.44 -15.91
C SER A 8 12.62 55.27 -16.75
N GLY A 9 13.88 54.87 -16.52
CA GLY A 9 14.40 53.59 -17.01
C GLY A 9 13.90 52.45 -16.12
N THR A 10 12.79 51.82 -16.48
CA THR A 10 12.43 50.50 -15.94
C THR A 10 13.37 49.45 -16.56
N PRO A 11 14.11 48.64 -15.78
CA PRO A 11 14.99 47.61 -16.33
C PRO A 11 14.19 46.51 -17.04
N ASP A 12 14.63 46.07 -18.22
CA ASP A 12 14.09 44.88 -18.89
C ASP A 12 14.48 43.64 -18.06
N PRO A 13 13.52 42.80 -17.61
CA PRO A 13 13.80 41.59 -16.84
C PRO A 13 14.57 40.51 -17.62
N ARG A 14 15.00 40.79 -18.87
CA ARG A 14 15.82 39.91 -19.69
C ARG A 14 17.33 40.20 -19.64
N ASP A 15 17.76 41.27 -18.96
CA ASP A 15 19.17 41.65 -18.86
C ASP A 15 19.90 41.10 -17.62
N GLU A 16 19.27 40.22 -16.83
CA GLU A 16 20.00 39.52 -15.76
C GLU A 16 20.87 38.39 -16.34
N PRO A 17 22.20 38.39 -16.10
CA PRO A 17 23.06 37.29 -16.49
C PRO A 17 22.63 36.05 -15.72
N ARG A 18 22.12 35.04 -16.44
CA ARG A 18 21.82 33.72 -15.88
C ARG A 18 23.12 33.13 -15.32
N GLU A 19 23.23 33.05 -14.00
CA GLU A 19 24.34 32.33 -13.39
C GLU A 19 24.38 30.89 -13.92
N PRO A 20 25.55 30.38 -14.33
CA PRO A 20 25.68 28.98 -14.73
C PRO A 20 25.22 28.09 -13.56
N PHE A 21 24.41 27.08 -13.88
CA PHE A 21 24.08 26.04 -12.90
C PHE A 21 25.38 25.51 -12.26
N PRO A 22 25.47 25.44 -10.93
CA PRO A 22 26.65 24.86 -10.29
C PRO A 22 26.81 23.42 -10.80
N PRO A 23 28.04 22.99 -11.15
CA PRO A 23 28.28 21.63 -11.60
C PRO A 23 27.86 20.68 -10.48
N VAL A 24 27.12 19.63 -10.87
CA VAL A 24 26.68 18.58 -9.95
C VAL A 24 27.93 17.92 -9.35
N PRO A 25 28.07 17.88 -8.00
CA PRO A 25 29.20 17.22 -7.36
C PRO A 25 29.28 15.74 -7.76
N ALA A 26 30.48 15.28 -8.14
CA ALA A 26 30.70 13.95 -8.70
C ALA A 26 30.46 12.79 -7.70
N ASP A 27 30.33 13.10 -6.41
CA ASP A 27 30.10 12.18 -5.30
C ASP A 27 28.61 11.86 -5.05
N TRP A 28 27.69 12.44 -5.83
CA TRP A 28 26.26 12.22 -5.63
C TRP A 28 25.78 10.78 -5.91
N TRP A 29 26.54 10.03 -6.71
CA TRP A 29 26.15 8.69 -7.18
C TRP A 29 26.72 7.53 -6.33
N TYR A 30 27.73 7.78 -5.48
CA TYR A 30 28.33 6.75 -4.63
C TYR A 30 28.88 7.36 -3.33
N PRO A 31 28.42 6.96 -2.13
CA PRO A 31 29.10 7.34 -0.90
C PRO A 31 30.37 6.49 -0.74
N THR A 32 31.49 6.97 -1.27
CA THR A 32 32.82 6.44 -0.93
C THR A 32 33.27 7.05 0.40
N SER A 33 33.09 6.29 1.48
CA SER A 33 33.67 6.62 2.78
C SER A 33 35.18 6.33 2.77
N THR A 34 36.01 7.29 2.35
CA THR A 34 37.45 7.28 2.63
C THR A 34 38.05 8.68 2.68
N GLY A 35 38.27 9.19 3.91
CA GLY A 35 39.43 9.99 4.29
C GLY A 35 39.39 11.52 4.10
N SER A 36 39.18 12.26 5.18
CA SER A 36 40.24 13.04 5.86
C SER A 36 39.61 13.92 6.94
N ALA A 37 40.02 13.70 8.19
CA ALA A 37 39.60 14.48 9.33
C ALA A 37 40.23 15.88 9.24
N ALA A 38 39.45 16.87 8.80
CA ALA A 38 39.73 18.26 9.16
C ALA A 38 39.33 18.42 10.64
N GLN A 39 40.34 18.43 11.52
CA GLN A 39 40.17 18.80 12.91
C GLN A 39 39.65 20.23 12.99
N VAL A 40 38.37 20.38 13.32
CA VAL A 40 37.83 21.61 13.88
C VAL A 40 37.98 21.47 15.39
N GLU A 41 38.90 22.23 15.99
CA GLU A 41 39.03 22.30 17.44
C GLU A 41 37.71 22.74 18.08
N PRO A 42 37.20 22.03 19.09
CA PRO A 42 36.04 22.48 19.83
C PRO A 42 36.49 23.50 20.87
N THR A 43 36.18 24.77 20.64
CA THR A 43 36.15 25.76 21.73
C THR A 43 35.17 25.29 22.80
N THR A 44 35.74 24.90 23.92
CA THR A 44 35.07 24.44 25.13
C THR A 44 34.39 25.60 25.84
N VAL A 45 33.07 25.74 25.66
CA VAL A 45 32.23 26.44 26.63
C VAL A 45 31.00 25.58 26.93
N GLY A 46 31.03 24.92 28.09
CA GLY A 46 29.87 24.56 28.89
C GLY A 46 28.80 23.66 28.25
N GLY A 47 28.87 22.36 28.56
CA GLY A 47 27.68 21.50 28.58
C GLY A 47 27.67 20.38 27.55
N ALA A 48 28.35 19.28 27.87
CA ALA A 48 27.95 17.95 27.42
C ALA A 48 27.12 17.30 28.56
N PRO A 49 26.08 16.52 28.26
CA PRO A 49 26.16 15.44 27.28
C PRO A 49 25.11 15.51 26.19
N ALA A 50 25.55 15.91 24.99
CA ALA A 50 24.94 15.44 23.74
C ALA A 50 25.23 13.94 23.61
N GLY A 51 24.30 13.10 24.04
CA GLY A 51 24.46 11.65 23.97
C GLY A 51 23.37 10.80 24.61
N ARG A 52 22.39 11.39 25.31
CA ARG A 52 21.38 10.63 26.06
C ARG A 52 19.92 10.78 25.61
N GLU A 53 19.59 11.71 24.72
CA GLU A 53 18.18 12.01 24.37
C GLU A 53 17.66 11.30 23.11
N MET A 54 18.49 10.65 22.30
CA MET A 54 18.03 10.07 21.03
C MET A 54 17.48 8.63 21.14
N SER A 55 17.52 8.02 22.33
CA SER A 55 17.07 6.64 22.56
C SER A 55 15.66 6.53 23.17
N SER A 56 15.07 7.61 23.66
CA SER A 56 13.92 7.53 24.57
C SER A 56 12.54 7.69 23.93
N GLN A 57 12.37 7.45 22.62
CA GLN A 57 11.03 7.29 22.01
C GLN A 57 11.08 6.73 20.57
N ARG A 58 11.63 5.52 20.37
CA ARG A 58 11.26 4.79 19.14
C ARG A 58 9.78 4.48 19.24
N SER A 59 8.97 5.08 18.36
CA SER A 59 7.55 4.72 18.25
C SER A 59 7.44 3.20 18.08
N ARG A 60 6.39 2.57 18.62
CA ARG A 60 6.13 1.12 18.41
C ARG A 60 6.17 0.74 16.91
N TRP A 61 5.95 1.72 16.04
CA TRP A 61 5.83 1.61 14.59
C TRP A 61 7.01 2.21 13.81
N TRP A 62 8.16 2.40 14.47
CA TRP A 62 9.31 3.11 13.91
C TRP A 62 9.79 2.56 12.56
N ARG A 63 9.62 1.25 12.30
CA ARG A 63 9.99 0.64 11.01
C ARG A 63 9.11 1.13 9.86
N SER A 64 7.82 1.29 10.09
CA SER A 64 6.93 1.85 9.07
C SER A 64 7.23 3.33 8.85
N ASP A 65 7.51 4.08 9.92
CA ASP A 65 7.92 5.49 9.80
C ASP A 65 9.22 5.62 9.00
N GLU A 66 10.22 4.80 9.30
CA GLU A 66 11.50 4.75 8.59
C GLU A 66 11.30 4.35 7.12
N ALA A 67 10.51 3.32 6.85
CA ALA A 67 10.22 2.90 5.49
C ALA A 67 9.49 3.99 4.70
N ALA A 68 8.57 4.72 5.33
CA ALA A 68 7.87 5.82 4.69
C ALA A 68 8.81 7.01 4.42
N GLN A 69 9.73 7.34 5.34
CA GLN A 69 10.75 8.37 5.14
C GLN A 69 11.69 8.02 3.98
N ARG A 70 12.09 6.75 3.84
CA ARG A 70 12.95 6.28 2.75
C ARG A 70 12.32 6.48 1.36
N ARG A 71 10.98 6.42 1.25
CA ARG A 71 10.25 6.58 -0.02
C ARG A 71 10.12 8.03 -0.47
N GLN A 72 10.04 8.96 0.49
CA GLN A 72 9.69 10.37 0.22
C GLN A 72 10.55 11.06 -0.86
N PRO A 73 11.90 10.96 -0.87
CA PRO A 73 12.72 11.76 -1.76
C PRO A 73 12.47 11.51 -3.27
N GLY A 74 12.05 10.31 -3.68
CA GLY A 74 11.77 9.98 -5.08
C GLY A 74 10.32 9.64 -5.42
N GLN A 75 9.42 9.58 -4.45
CA GLN A 75 8.00 9.33 -4.71
C GLN A 75 7.33 10.58 -5.30
N ARG A 76 7.02 10.57 -6.60
CA ARG A 76 6.34 11.66 -7.34
C ARG A 76 4.85 11.40 -7.61
N TRP A 77 4.34 10.25 -7.17
CA TRP A 77 2.91 9.90 -7.19
C TRP A 77 2.23 10.09 -5.81
N GLY A 78 0.90 10.21 -5.79
CA GLY A 78 0.09 10.48 -4.58
C GLY A 78 -1.35 10.03 -4.74
N LEU A 79 -2.31 10.69 -4.07
CA LEU A 79 -3.72 10.26 -4.04
C LEU A 79 -4.36 10.12 -5.44
N GLY A 80 -4.02 10.99 -6.40
CA GLY A 80 -4.51 10.87 -7.78
C GLY A 80 -4.07 9.57 -8.47
N ALA A 81 -2.86 9.09 -8.18
CA ALA A 81 -2.37 7.82 -8.72
C ALA A 81 -3.09 6.62 -8.09
N ALA A 82 -3.32 6.66 -6.77
CA ALA A 82 -4.09 5.64 -6.08
C ALA A 82 -5.55 5.60 -6.58
N ALA A 83 -6.19 6.76 -6.74
CA ALA A 83 -7.53 6.86 -7.28
C ALA A 83 -7.62 6.32 -8.72
N PHE A 84 -6.62 6.60 -9.56
CA PHE A 84 -6.54 6.05 -10.91
C PHE A 84 -6.43 4.52 -10.92
N VAL A 85 -5.59 3.93 -10.06
CA VAL A 85 -5.49 2.47 -9.93
C VAL A 85 -6.80 1.84 -9.47
N LEU A 86 -7.46 2.44 -8.47
CA LEU A 86 -8.78 2.01 -8.01
C LEU A 86 -9.83 2.12 -9.13
N ALA A 87 -9.79 3.18 -9.93
CA ALA A 87 -10.67 3.37 -11.07
C ALA A 87 -10.43 2.28 -12.15
N VAL A 88 -9.18 1.98 -12.50
CA VAL A 88 -8.83 0.87 -13.42
C VAL A 88 -9.44 -0.44 -12.93
N ASN A 89 -9.33 -0.73 -11.64
CA ASN A 89 -9.92 -1.93 -11.05
C ASN A 89 -11.45 -1.93 -11.16
N LEU A 90 -12.10 -0.85 -10.72
CA LEU A 90 -13.56 -0.73 -10.70
C LEU A 90 -14.17 -0.79 -12.11
N PHE A 91 -13.60 -0.04 -13.05
CA PHE A 91 -14.06 -0.07 -14.45
C PHE A 91 -13.81 -1.44 -15.09
N GLY A 92 -12.70 -2.11 -14.77
CA GLY A 92 -12.46 -3.47 -15.24
C GLY A 92 -13.54 -4.44 -14.79
N PHE A 93 -13.93 -4.41 -13.50
CA PHE A 93 -15.03 -5.24 -12.99
C PHE A 93 -16.37 -4.87 -13.62
N ALA A 94 -16.66 -3.57 -13.77
CA ALA A 94 -17.89 -3.12 -14.42
C ALA A 94 -17.97 -3.63 -15.87
N ILE A 95 -16.90 -3.50 -16.64
CA ILE A 95 -16.81 -4.04 -18.02
C ILE A 95 -16.99 -5.56 -18.00
N GLY A 96 -16.31 -6.27 -17.10
CA GLY A 96 -16.44 -7.73 -16.97
C GLY A 96 -17.89 -8.16 -16.72
N ALA A 97 -18.59 -7.47 -15.81
CA ALA A 97 -19.99 -7.73 -15.51
C ALA A 97 -20.95 -7.46 -16.68
N PHE A 98 -20.63 -6.52 -17.57
CA PHE A 98 -21.40 -6.29 -18.80
C PHE A 98 -21.08 -7.29 -19.92
N LEU A 99 -19.88 -7.88 -19.92
CA LEU A 99 -19.44 -8.78 -20.99
C LEU A 99 -19.69 -10.26 -20.69
N VAL A 100 -19.82 -10.64 -19.42
CA VAL A 100 -20.01 -12.03 -18.99
C VAL A 100 -21.35 -12.14 -18.27
N GLU A 101 -22.37 -12.60 -19.00
CA GLU A 101 -23.73 -12.79 -18.47
C GLU A 101 -23.93 -14.16 -17.83
N ASP A 102 -23.21 -15.18 -18.30
CA ASP A 102 -23.31 -16.56 -17.81
C ASP A 102 -22.24 -16.87 -16.74
N PRO A 103 -22.61 -17.08 -15.47
CA PRO A 103 -21.67 -17.44 -14.40
C PRO A 103 -20.97 -18.78 -14.64
N ALA A 104 -21.55 -19.70 -15.43
CA ALA A 104 -20.93 -20.97 -15.77
C ALA A 104 -19.85 -20.85 -16.86
N SER A 105 -19.79 -19.71 -17.55
CA SER A 105 -18.80 -19.47 -18.60
C SER A 105 -17.39 -19.38 -18.03
N PRO A 106 -16.40 -20.09 -18.59
CA PRO A 106 -15.00 -19.92 -18.21
C PRO A 106 -14.49 -18.48 -18.35
N ALA A 107 -15.17 -17.64 -19.14
CA ALA A 107 -14.87 -16.22 -19.26
C ALA A 107 -15.01 -15.45 -17.94
N ILE A 108 -15.78 -15.97 -16.97
CA ILE A 108 -15.92 -15.38 -15.64
C ILE A 108 -14.56 -15.26 -14.93
N LEU A 109 -13.65 -16.21 -15.16
CA LEU A 109 -12.29 -16.12 -14.61
C LEU A 109 -11.55 -14.90 -15.12
N LEU A 110 -11.67 -14.58 -16.41
CA LEU A 110 -11.03 -13.40 -16.98
C LEU A 110 -11.67 -12.12 -16.44
N ALA A 111 -12.99 -12.10 -16.31
CA ALA A 111 -13.72 -10.98 -15.72
C ALA A 111 -13.33 -10.74 -14.24
N ILE A 112 -12.94 -11.78 -13.50
CA ILE A 112 -12.47 -11.67 -12.11
C ILE A 112 -10.97 -11.32 -12.02
N ILE A 113 -10.13 -11.94 -12.84
CA ILE A 113 -8.66 -11.84 -12.74
C ILE A 113 -8.15 -10.54 -13.34
N LEU A 114 -8.60 -10.20 -14.56
CA LEU A 114 -8.00 -9.12 -15.34
C LEU A 114 -8.13 -7.73 -14.68
N PRO A 115 -9.26 -7.34 -14.07
CA PRO A 115 -9.38 -6.01 -13.46
C PRO A 115 -8.35 -5.77 -12.37
N THR A 116 -8.26 -6.70 -11.41
CA THR A 116 -7.36 -6.59 -10.26
C THR A 116 -5.90 -6.74 -10.69
N LEU A 117 -5.59 -7.66 -11.61
CA LEU A 117 -4.23 -7.81 -12.13
C LEU A 117 -3.76 -6.57 -12.90
N SER A 118 -4.64 -5.98 -13.71
CA SER A 118 -4.35 -4.75 -14.46
C SER A 118 -4.11 -3.59 -13.52
N ALA A 119 -4.95 -3.43 -12.50
CA ALA A 119 -4.78 -2.38 -11.49
C ALA A 119 -3.45 -2.54 -10.72
N ALA A 120 -3.10 -3.76 -10.30
CA ALA A 120 -1.83 -4.03 -9.65
C ALA A 120 -0.62 -3.77 -10.58
N LEU A 121 -0.71 -4.14 -11.85
CA LEU A 121 0.32 -3.86 -12.84
C LEU A 121 0.50 -2.35 -13.05
N VAL A 122 -0.61 -1.60 -13.20
CA VAL A 122 -0.57 -0.14 -13.29
C VAL A 122 0.07 0.47 -12.04
N ALA A 123 -0.26 -0.04 -10.85
CA ALA A 123 0.37 0.41 -9.61
C ALA A 123 1.89 0.20 -9.63
N VAL A 124 2.36 -0.98 -10.05
CA VAL A 124 3.79 -1.29 -10.21
C VAL A 124 4.44 -0.35 -11.24
N LEU A 125 3.82 -0.15 -12.39
CA LEU A 125 4.34 0.75 -13.45
C LEU A 125 4.46 2.20 -12.95
N ILE A 126 3.53 2.67 -12.11
CA ILE A 126 3.61 3.99 -11.48
C ILE A 126 4.83 4.10 -10.56
N THR A 127 5.19 3.05 -9.83
CA THR A 127 6.41 3.06 -8.98
C THR A 127 7.69 3.16 -9.80
N PHE A 128 7.73 2.58 -11.01
CA PHE A 128 8.89 2.70 -11.90
C PHE A 128 8.98 4.06 -12.57
N THR A 129 7.85 4.58 -13.07
CA THR A 129 7.83 5.81 -13.87
C THR A 129 7.80 7.09 -13.02
N ARG A 130 7.27 7.02 -11.80
CA ARG A 130 7.08 8.18 -10.91
C ARG A 130 7.50 7.91 -9.46
N GLY A 131 8.23 6.85 -9.18
CA GLY A 131 8.62 6.47 -7.83
C GLY A 131 10.07 6.00 -7.75
N ASN A 132 10.39 5.27 -6.68
CA ASN A 132 11.72 4.69 -6.44
C ASN A 132 11.82 3.23 -6.92
N GLY A 133 10.84 2.78 -7.72
CA GLY A 133 10.63 1.36 -8.03
C GLY A 133 9.89 0.61 -6.92
N PRO A 134 9.34 -0.59 -7.23
CA PRO A 134 8.42 -1.31 -6.34
C PRO A 134 9.11 -1.81 -5.06
N VAL A 135 10.42 -2.07 -5.10
CA VAL A 135 11.16 -2.54 -3.92
C VAL A 135 11.13 -1.50 -2.80
N VAL A 136 11.46 -0.25 -3.11
CA VAL A 136 11.47 0.84 -2.13
C VAL A 136 10.06 1.30 -1.82
N ASP A 137 9.25 1.56 -2.86
CA ASP A 137 7.89 2.10 -2.73
C ASP A 137 6.95 1.16 -1.96
N PHE A 138 7.09 -0.16 -2.13
CA PHE A 138 6.29 -1.15 -1.39
C PHE A 138 7.01 -1.75 -0.18
N GLY A 139 8.28 -1.38 0.05
CA GLY A 139 9.08 -1.86 1.18
C GLY A 139 9.44 -3.34 1.11
N LEU A 140 9.59 -3.88 -0.09
CA LEU A 140 9.94 -5.28 -0.30
C LEU A 140 11.35 -5.57 0.26
N PRO A 141 11.56 -6.79 0.82
CA PRO A 141 12.83 -7.14 1.42
C PRO A 141 13.90 -7.35 0.34
N THR A 142 15.11 -6.87 0.61
CA THR A 142 16.28 -7.10 -0.29
C THR A 142 17.19 -8.22 0.20
N LYS A 143 17.02 -8.66 1.46
CA LYS A 143 17.85 -9.67 2.11
C LYS A 143 16.98 -10.83 2.60
N MET A 144 17.51 -12.05 2.52
CA MET A 144 16.78 -13.27 2.94
C MET A 144 16.31 -13.24 4.39
N ARG A 145 17.14 -12.73 5.32
CA ARG A 145 16.75 -12.59 6.73
C ARG A 145 15.56 -11.63 6.91
N GLU A 146 15.50 -10.59 6.10
CA GLU A 146 14.39 -9.64 6.13
C GLU A 146 13.12 -10.28 5.56
N PHE A 147 13.25 -10.98 4.43
CA PHE A 147 12.18 -11.76 3.83
C PHE A 147 11.57 -12.76 4.83
N ALA A 148 12.39 -13.60 5.46
CA ALA A 148 11.94 -14.58 6.44
C ALA A 148 11.20 -13.93 7.63
N ARG A 149 11.72 -12.81 8.15
CA ARG A 149 11.07 -12.06 9.23
C ARG A 149 9.72 -11.48 8.81
N GLN A 150 9.63 -10.91 7.61
CA GLN A 150 8.40 -10.34 7.09
C GLN A 150 7.35 -11.43 6.83
N CYS A 151 7.75 -12.59 6.30
CA CYS A 151 6.90 -13.76 6.17
C CYS A 151 6.43 -14.27 7.54
N ALA A 152 7.32 -14.44 8.52
CA ALA A 152 6.94 -14.87 9.87
C ALA A 152 5.96 -13.90 10.54
N THR A 153 6.16 -12.60 10.34
CA THR A 153 5.21 -11.58 10.81
C THR A 153 3.87 -11.72 10.11
N GLY A 154 3.87 -11.89 8.78
CA GLY A 154 2.66 -12.12 8.00
C GLY A 154 1.91 -13.36 8.43
N LEU A 155 2.60 -14.47 8.70
CA LEU A 155 2.00 -15.69 9.25
C LEU A 155 1.33 -15.44 10.60
N ALA A 156 1.97 -14.69 11.50
CA ALA A 156 1.39 -14.37 12.81
C ALA A 156 0.11 -13.52 12.70
N PHE A 157 0.13 -12.44 11.91
CA PHE A 157 -1.06 -11.62 11.70
C PHE A 157 -2.14 -12.35 10.88
N GLY A 158 -1.73 -13.18 9.91
CA GLY A 158 -2.64 -14.03 9.15
C GLY A 158 -3.33 -15.08 10.01
N GLY A 159 -2.61 -15.74 10.91
CA GLY A 159 -3.20 -16.65 11.89
C GLY A 159 -4.19 -15.94 12.81
N GLY A 160 -3.85 -14.73 13.27
CA GLY A 160 -4.79 -13.88 14.02
C GLY A 160 -6.03 -13.49 13.21
N ALA A 161 -5.87 -13.20 11.91
CA ALA A 161 -6.97 -12.92 11.00
C ALA A 161 -7.89 -14.14 10.82
N VAL A 162 -7.32 -15.35 10.65
CA VAL A 162 -8.09 -16.61 10.55
C VAL A 162 -8.87 -16.86 11.84
N VAL A 163 -8.22 -16.81 13.00
CA VAL A 163 -8.89 -17.08 14.28
C VAL A 163 -9.99 -16.08 14.55
N GLY A 164 -9.71 -14.77 14.39
CA GLY A 164 -10.72 -13.74 14.60
C GLY A 164 -11.83 -13.78 13.56
N GLY A 165 -11.51 -14.12 12.31
CA GLY A 165 -12.47 -14.31 11.23
C GLY A 165 -13.43 -15.47 11.50
N ILE A 166 -12.93 -16.61 11.99
CA ILE A 166 -13.75 -17.75 12.42
C ILE A 166 -14.69 -17.33 13.56
N ILE A 167 -14.17 -16.66 14.59
CA ILE A 167 -15.00 -16.18 15.72
C ILE A 167 -16.09 -15.25 15.22
N LEU A 168 -15.74 -14.28 14.37
CA LEU A 168 -16.71 -13.33 13.79
C LEU A 168 -17.73 -14.02 12.89
N ALA A 169 -17.33 -15.05 12.12
CA ALA A 169 -18.25 -15.86 11.33
C ALA A 169 -19.26 -16.59 12.22
N PHE A 170 -18.82 -17.22 13.32
CA PHE A 170 -19.73 -17.81 14.29
C PHE A 170 -20.69 -16.80 14.90
N LEU A 171 -20.21 -15.62 15.30
CA LEU A 171 -21.07 -14.55 15.82
C LEU A 171 -22.07 -14.06 14.78
N LEU A 172 -21.66 -14.00 13.50
CA LEU A 172 -22.53 -13.60 12.41
C LEU A 172 -23.68 -14.60 12.21
N PHE A 173 -23.39 -15.90 12.28
CA PHE A 173 -24.41 -16.96 12.21
C PHE A 173 -25.41 -16.94 13.38
N LEU A 174 -25.13 -16.23 14.47
CA LEU A 174 -26.10 -16.04 15.56
C LEU A 174 -27.11 -14.93 15.28
N VAL A 175 -26.85 -14.07 14.28
CA VAL A 175 -27.63 -12.85 14.01
C VAL A 175 -28.19 -12.83 12.59
N VAL A 176 -27.57 -13.57 11.67
CA VAL A 176 -27.98 -13.67 10.26
C VAL A 176 -28.57 -15.06 10.02
N ASP A 177 -29.87 -15.10 9.76
CA ASP A 177 -30.61 -16.34 9.52
C ASP A 177 -30.30 -16.94 8.13
N ASP A 178 -30.11 -16.09 7.11
CA ASP A 178 -29.82 -16.49 5.73
C ASP A 178 -28.48 -15.89 5.27
N VAL A 179 -27.43 -16.72 5.20
CA VAL A 179 -26.19 -16.35 4.52
C VAL A 179 -26.36 -16.59 3.02
N PRO A 180 -26.06 -15.62 2.13
CA PRO A 180 -26.21 -15.80 0.69
C PRO A 180 -25.40 -17.01 0.21
N SER A 181 -26.09 -18.06 -0.25
CA SER A 181 -25.49 -19.29 -0.79
C SER A 181 -25.05 -19.14 -2.25
N SER A 182 -25.51 -18.08 -2.94
CA SER A 182 -25.37 -17.89 -4.38
C SER A 182 -23.93 -17.97 -4.88
N VAL A 183 -22.96 -17.40 -4.15
CA VAL A 183 -21.55 -17.42 -4.58
C VAL A 183 -20.95 -18.83 -4.56
N LEU A 184 -21.37 -19.69 -3.64
CA LEU A 184 -20.89 -21.07 -3.55
C LEU A 184 -21.67 -22.00 -4.49
N GLU A 185 -22.99 -21.84 -4.59
CA GLU A 185 -23.82 -22.58 -5.53
C GLU A 185 -23.41 -22.32 -6.99
N GLU A 186 -23.13 -21.08 -7.36
CA GLU A 186 -22.67 -20.71 -8.71
C GLU A 186 -21.31 -21.36 -9.05
N THR A 187 -20.44 -21.56 -8.06
CA THR A 187 -19.16 -22.26 -8.29
C THR A 187 -19.30 -23.76 -8.50
N GLY A 188 -20.38 -24.39 -8.01
CA GLY A 188 -20.65 -25.82 -8.20
C GLY A 188 -20.90 -26.20 -9.66
N CYS A 189 -21.46 -25.27 -10.44
CA CYS A 189 -21.77 -25.48 -11.85
C CYS A 189 -20.53 -25.34 -12.78
N MET A 190 -19.41 -24.85 -12.26
CA MET A 190 -18.21 -24.60 -13.06
C MET A 190 -17.41 -25.89 -13.32
N PRO A 191 -16.76 -26.03 -14.48
CA PRO A 191 -15.82 -27.12 -14.73
C PRO A 191 -14.71 -27.17 -13.66
N MET A 192 -14.27 -28.37 -13.25
CA MET A 192 -13.24 -28.53 -12.21
C MET A 192 -11.96 -27.75 -12.51
N SER A 193 -11.51 -27.67 -13.77
CA SER A 193 -10.35 -26.87 -14.17
C SER A 193 -10.53 -25.37 -13.90
N VAL A 194 -11.74 -24.86 -14.10
CA VAL A 194 -12.12 -23.46 -13.83
C VAL A 194 -12.13 -23.21 -12.31
N ARG A 195 -12.70 -24.13 -11.53
CA ARG A 195 -12.70 -24.07 -10.05
C ARG A 195 -11.28 -24.06 -9.49
N ILE A 196 -10.39 -24.94 -9.98
CA ILE A 196 -8.98 -24.96 -9.57
C ILE A 196 -8.28 -23.63 -9.88
N ALA A 197 -8.50 -23.08 -11.07
CA ALA A 197 -7.95 -21.78 -11.44
C ALA A 197 -8.48 -20.65 -10.54
N LEU A 198 -9.78 -20.65 -10.24
CA LEU A 198 -10.41 -19.70 -9.33
C LEU A 198 -9.80 -19.80 -7.91
N VAL A 199 -9.61 -21.02 -7.40
CA VAL A 199 -8.97 -21.23 -6.09
C VAL A 199 -7.55 -20.71 -6.05
N MET A 200 -6.74 -21.00 -7.06
CA MET A 200 -5.37 -20.48 -7.13
C MET A 200 -5.35 -18.95 -7.17
N TRP A 201 -6.30 -18.34 -7.87
CA TRP A 201 -6.46 -16.91 -7.88
C TRP A 201 -6.89 -16.36 -6.53
N VAL A 202 -8.00 -16.84 -5.94
CA VAL A 202 -8.51 -16.37 -4.64
C VAL A 202 -7.51 -16.61 -3.51
N TRP A 203 -6.77 -17.71 -3.54
CA TRP A 203 -5.80 -18.05 -2.50
C TRP A 203 -4.51 -17.23 -2.59
N ILE A 204 -3.97 -17.01 -3.79
CA ILE A 204 -2.63 -16.45 -3.98
C ILE A 204 -2.66 -15.20 -4.86
N GLY A 205 -3.25 -15.30 -6.06
CA GLY A 205 -3.20 -14.24 -7.06
C GLY A 205 -3.86 -12.92 -6.62
N ALA A 206 -5.12 -13.00 -6.18
CA ALA A 206 -5.89 -11.87 -5.68
C ALA A 206 -5.22 -11.22 -4.45
N PRO A 207 -4.83 -11.96 -3.39
CA PRO A 207 -4.09 -11.37 -2.27
C PRO A 207 -2.83 -10.61 -2.67
N ILE A 208 -2.02 -11.11 -3.60
CA ILE A 208 -0.82 -10.39 -4.07
C ILE A 208 -1.22 -9.07 -4.76
N ALA A 209 -2.16 -9.13 -5.70
CA ALA A 209 -2.56 -7.98 -6.49
C ALA A 209 -3.28 -6.91 -5.64
N GLU A 210 -4.17 -7.33 -4.75
CA GLU A 210 -4.90 -6.45 -3.83
C GLU A 210 -3.95 -5.77 -2.84
N GLU A 211 -2.98 -6.48 -2.30
CA GLU A 211 -2.03 -5.88 -1.37
C GLU A 211 -1.10 -4.85 -2.05
N VAL A 212 -0.79 -5.04 -3.33
CA VAL A 212 -0.13 -4.00 -4.16
C VAL A 212 -1.02 -2.77 -4.33
N ILE A 213 -2.33 -2.95 -4.52
CA ILE A 213 -3.30 -1.84 -4.68
C ILE A 213 -3.52 -1.10 -3.35
N PHE A 214 -3.94 -1.81 -2.30
CA PHE A 214 -4.39 -1.20 -1.05
C PHE A 214 -3.22 -0.88 -0.10
N ARG A 215 -2.26 -1.80 0.08
CA ARG A 215 -1.14 -1.66 1.04
C ARG A 215 0.16 -1.20 0.37
N GLY A 216 0.19 -1.22 -0.96
CA GLY A 216 1.19 -0.57 -1.80
C GLY A 216 0.78 0.86 -2.14
N ILE A 217 0.10 1.07 -3.27
CA ILE A 217 -0.10 2.40 -3.83
C ILE A 217 -1.06 3.28 -3.01
N LEU A 218 -2.20 2.76 -2.53
CA LEU A 218 -3.12 3.56 -1.72
C LEU A 218 -2.49 3.95 -0.38
N TRP A 219 -1.89 2.99 0.33
CA TRP A 219 -1.16 3.24 1.57
C TRP A 219 -0.05 4.28 1.39
N GLY A 220 0.83 4.11 0.39
CA GLY A 220 1.92 5.04 0.12
C GLY A 220 1.44 6.44 -0.28
N ALA A 221 0.29 6.54 -0.94
CA ALA A 221 -0.32 7.83 -1.29
C ALA A 221 -0.85 8.55 -0.05
N LEU A 222 -1.47 7.82 0.88
CA LEU A 222 -1.93 8.34 2.16
C LEU A 222 -0.76 8.71 3.09
N GLU A 223 0.32 7.92 3.11
CA GLU A 223 1.55 8.27 3.82
C GLU A 223 2.12 9.59 3.31
N ARG A 224 2.24 9.76 1.99
CA ARG A 224 2.70 11.03 1.41
C ARG A 224 1.78 12.19 1.74
N TYR A 225 0.47 12.02 1.60
CA TYR A 225 -0.51 13.05 1.93
C TYR A 225 -0.35 13.50 3.39
N ARG A 226 -0.17 12.55 4.32
CA ARG A 226 0.09 12.79 5.74
C ARG A 226 1.35 13.63 5.96
N PHE A 227 2.46 13.32 5.30
CA PHE A 227 3.71 14.08 5.44
C PHE A 227 3.58 15.51 4.90
N VAL A 228 2.93 15.68 3.74
CA VAL A 228 2.68 17.01 3.17
C VAL A 228 1.78 17.83 4.10
N ARG A 229 0.67 17.27 4.58
CA ARG A 229 -0.28 17.98 5.46
C ARG A 229 0.28 18.28 6.85
N ARG A 230 1.11 17.40 7.41
CA ARG A 230 1.80 17.65 8.70
C ARG A 230 2.69 18.88 8.63
N ARG A 231 3.35 19.14 7.49
CA ARG A 231 4.15 20.36 7.26
C ARG A 231 3.32 21.63 7.20
N VAL A 232 2.02 21.52 6.86
CA VAL A 232 1.09 22.64 6.67
C VAL A 232 0.20 22.88 7.91
N GLY A 233 0.38 22.12 9.00
CA GLY A 233 -0.35 22.33 10.27
C GLY A 233 -1.83 21.97 10.26
N VAL A 234 -2.32 21.25 9.24
CA VAL A 234 -3.75 20.91 9.08
C VAL A 234 -4.07 19.57 9.75
N LEU A 235 -5.14 19.55 10.57
CA LEU A 235 -5.80 18.41 11.21
C LEU A 235 -4.85 17.30 11.74
N VAL A 236 -4.33 17.52 12.95
CA VAL A 236 -3.47 16.57 13.70
C VAL A 236 -4.10 15.17 13.79
N ALA A 237 -5.44 15.06 13.83
CA ALA A 237 -6.17 13.79 13.92
C ALA A 237 -5.98 12.85 12.72
N LEU A 238 -5.69 13.38 11.52
CA LEU A 238 -5.42 12.58 10.31
C LEU A 238 -3.91 12.35 10.08
N SER A 239 -3.06 12.78 11.02
CA SER A 239 -1.61 12.80 10.85
C SER A 239 -0.88 11.55 11.37
N SER A 240 -1.64 10.51 11.76
CA SER A 240 -1.14 9.28 12.38
C SER A 240 -1.08 8.10 11.40
N ASN A 241 -0.23 7.12 11.68
CA ASN A 241 -0.20 5.87 10.90
C ASN A 241 -1.49 5.04 11.08
N TRP A 242 -2.19 5.23 12.21
CA TRP A 242 -3.50 4.61 12.46
C TRP A 242 -4.58 5.12 11.51
N SER A 243 -4.49 6.39 11.09
CA SER A 243 -5.40 6.96 10.11
C SER A 243 -5.22 6.30 8.74
N VAL A 244 -3.98 6.03 8.33
CA VAL A 244 -3.68 5.29 7.08
C VAL A 244 -4.21 3.85 7.17
N LEU A 245 -3.96 3.17 8.29
CA LEU A 245 -4.49 1.84 8.57
C LEU A 245 -6.02 1.80 8.49
N ALA A 246 -6.71 2.72 9.17
CA ALA A 246 -8.16 2.78 9.20
C ALA A 246 -8.75 3.02 7.80
N VAL A 247 -8.23 4.02 7.07
CA VAL A 247 -8.72 4.35 5.73
C VAL A 247 -8.51 3.19 4.76
N THR A 248 -7.32 2.59 4.71
CA THR A 248 -7.05 1.45 3.82
C THR A 248 -7.89 0.22 4.19
N THR A 249 -8.14 -0.01 5.47
CA THR A 249 -9.00 -1.10 5.95
C THR A 249 -10.46 -0.90 5.51
N VAL A 250 -11.01 0.29 5.72
CA VAL A 250 -12.39 0.61 5.34
C VAL A 250 -12.55 0.55 3.83
N VAL A 251 -11.64 1.17 3.08
CA VAL A 251 -11.68 1.14 1.61
C VAL A 251 -11.60 -0.30 1.10
N PHE A 252 -10.70 -1.12 1.64
CA PHE A 252 -10.59 -2.54 1.29
C PHE A 252 -11.89 -3.31 1.55
N ALA A 253 -12.50 -3.15 2.72
CA ALA A 253 -13.71 -3.87 3.08
C ALA A 253 -14.92 -3.44 2.23
N LEU A 254 -15.07 -2.14 1.97
CA LEU A 254 -16.13 -1.61 1.09
C LEU A 254 -15.91 -2.02 -0.37
N TRP A 255 -14.66 -2.20 -0.81
CA TRP A 255 -14.34 -2.61 -2.17
C TRP A 255 -14.87 -4.00 -2.53
N HIS A 256 -15.10 -4.85 -1.54
CA HIS A 256 -15.63 -6.19 -1.75
C HIS A 256 -17.15 -6.19 -2.00
N VAL A 257 -17.86 -5.11 -1.65
CA VAL A 257 -19.32 -5.00 -1.84
C VAL A 257 -20.13 -6.14 -1.17
N GLU A 258 -19.58 -6.74 -0.11
CA GLU A 258 -20.19 -7.85 0.63
C GLU A 258 -20.59 -7.41 2.03
N PHE A 259 -21.63 -6.57 2.10
CA PHE A 259 -22.04 -5.92 3.33
C PHE A 259 -22.43 -6.90 4.45
N TRP A 260 -22.92 -8.10 4.10
CA TRP A 260 -23.30 -9.13 5.08
C TRP A 260 -22.10 -9.63 5.90
N ARG A 261 -20.88 -9.65 5.33
CA ARG A 261 -19.64 -10.03 6.03
C ARG A 261 -18.70 -8.86 6.27
N LEU A 262 -19.20 -7.62 6.22
CA LEU A 262 -18.39 -6.41 6.35
C LEU A 262 -17.53 -6.41 7.63
N ALA A 263 -18.08 -6.87 8.75
CA ALA A 263 -17.33 -6.95 10.01
C ALA A 263 -16.10 -7.87 9.93
N ILE A 264 -16.24 -9.01 9.24
CA ILE A 264 -15.15 -9.97 9.01
C ILE A 264 -14.09 -9.32 8.10
N LEU A 265 -14.53 -8.66 7.02
CA LEU A 265 -13.64 -7.98 6.07
C LEU A 265 -12.89 -6.79 6.70
N LEU A 266 -13.54 -6.02 7.55
CA LEU A 266 -12.90 -4.94 8.31
C LEU A 266 -11.85 -5.50 9.27
N PHE A 267 -12.16 -6.57 9.98
CA PHE A 267 -11.21 -7.18 10.91
C PHE A 267 -9.99 -7.78 10.17
N ALA A 268 -10.23 -8.58 9.12
CA ALA A 268 -9.16 -9.15 8.30
C ALA A 268 -8.30 -8.06 7.66
N GLY A 269 -8.95 -7.05 7.05
CA GLY A 269 -8.29 -5.89 6.44
C GLY A 269 -7.42 -5.11 7.44
N ALA A 270 -7.85 -4.99 8.69
CA ALA A 270 -7.07 -4.39 9.77
C ALA A 270 -5.84 -5.25 10.12
N MET A 271 -5.98 -6.57 10.18
CA MET A 271 -4.86 -7.48 10.45
C MET A 271 -3.79 -7.41 9.35
N PHE A 272 -4.20 -7.34 8.08
CA PHE A 272 -3.26 -7.17 6.96
C PHE A 272 -2.54 -5.82 7.05
N GLY A 273 -3.29 -4.75 7.32
CA GLY A 273 -2.73 -3.43 7.51
C GLY A 273 -1.81 -3.34 8.73
N LEU A 274 -2.09 -4.06 9.82
CA LEU A 274 -1.21 -4.14 10.99
C LEU A 274 0.10 -4.86 10.67
N ALA A 275 0.08 -5.92 9.86
CA ALA A 275 1.30 -6.55 9.37
C ALA A 275 2.17 -5.54 8.58
N ARG A 276 1.54 -4.78 7.66
CA ARG A 276 2.19 -3.70 6.90
C ARG A 276 2.75 -2.61 7.81
N LEU A 277 1.99 -2.20 8.82
CA LEU A 277 2.38 -1.17 9.79
C LEU A 277 3.52 -1.62 10.70
N TYR A 278 3.57 -2.91 11.05
CA TYR A 278 4.62 -3.45 11.90
C TYR A 278 5.96 -3.62 11.17
N THR A 279 5.92 -3.99 9.89
CA THR A 279 7.13 -4.29 9.10
C THR A 279 7.58 -3.17 8.18
N GLY A 280 6.66 -2.32 7.73
CA GLY A 280 6.93 -1.39 6.64
C GLY A 280 6.91 -2.04 5.25
N SER A 281 6.38 -3.26 5.08
CA SER A 281 6.43 -4.03 3.83
C SER A 281 5.09 -4.64 3.41
N VAL A 282 4.77 -4.52 2.11
CA VAL A 282 3.62 -5.18 1.46
C VAL A 282 3.73 -6.70 1.51
N LEU A 283 4.94 -7.28 1.56
CA LEU A 283 5.10 -8.74 1.65
C LEU A 283 4.44 -9.30 2.92
N SER A 284 4.61 -8.62 4.05
CA SER A 284 4.05 -9.11 5.32
C SER A 284 2.53 -9.12 5.31
N SER A 285 1.89 -8.12 4.70
CA SER A 285 0.44 -8.06 4.56
C SER A 285 -0.07 -9.04 3.52
N THR A 286 0.68 -9.24 2.42
CA THR A 286 0.43 -10.29 1.42
C THR A 286 0.42 -11.68 2.05
N VAL A 287 1.42 -12.03 2.86
CA VAL A 287 1.45 -13.33 3.53
C VAL A 287 0.29 -13.47 4.52
N ALA A 288 -0.03 -12.42 5.29
CA ALA A 288 -1.19 -12.44 6.18
C ALA A 288 -2.50 -12.68 5.41
N HIS A 289 -2.65 -12.05 4.25
CA HIS A 289 -3.81 -12.16 3.38
C HIS A 289 -3.93 -13.56 2.77
N ILE A 290 -2.85 -14.13 2.23
CA ILE A 290 -2.81 -15.51 1.71
C ILE A 290 -3.22 -16.53 2.79
N VAL A 291 -2.71 -16.36 4.02
CA VAL A 291 -3.09 -17.24 5.15
C VAL A 291 -4.58 -17.12 5.43
N ASN A 292 -5.12 -15.90 5.50
CA ASN A 292 -6.55 -15.67 5.74
C ASN A 292 -7.42 -16.26 4.62
N ASN A 293 -6.98 -16.15 3.37
CA ASN A 293 -7.72 -16.65 2.21
C ASN A 293 -7.62 -18.17 2.01
N THR A 294 -6.86 -18.89 2.85
CA THR A 294 -6.72 -20.35 2.71
C THR A 294 -8.07 -21.05 2.89
N LEU A 295 -8.84 -20.72 3.94
CA LEU A 295 -10.14 -21.36 4.17
C LEU A 295 -11.20 -20.97 3.13
N PRO A 296 -11.42 -19.68 2.80
CA PRO A 296 -12.33 -19.30 1.71
C PRO A 296 -11.98 -19.96 0.38
N ALA A 297 -10.69 -20.01 0.01
CA ALA A 297 -10.29 -20.62 -1.25
C ALA A 297 -10.56 -22.14 -1.28
N LEU A 298 -10.26 -22.86 -0.19
CA LEU A 298 -10.60 -24.28 -0.10
C LEU A 298 -12.11 -24.53 -0.13
N SER A 299 -12.91 -23.61 0.42
CA SER A 299 -14.36 -23.74 0.42
C SER A 299 -14.96 -23.78 -0.99
N VAL A 300 -14.37 -23.06 -1.95
CA VAL A 300 -14.77 -23.07 -3.38
C VAL A 300 -14.58 -24.45 -4.03
N LEU A 301 -13.62 -25.26 -3.55
CA LEU A 301 -13.43 -26.64 -4.04
C LEU A 301 -14.32 -27.65 -3.34
N VAL A 302 -14.55 -27.50 -2.04
CA VAL A 302 -15.13 -28.58 -1.22
C VAL A 302 -16.63 -28.41 -1.01
N LEU A 303 -17.10 -27.19 -0.74
CA LEU A 303 -18.47 -26.99 -0.28
C LEU A 303 -19.56 -27.27 -1.33
N PRO A 304 -19.40 -26.92 -2.62
CA PRO A 304 -20.42 -27.21 -3.62
C PRO A 304 -20.73 -28.70 -3.79
N ASP A 305 -19.79 -29.58 -3.42
CA ASP A 305 -19.98 -31.03 -3.54
C ASP A 305 -20.52 -31.65 -2.23
N VAL A 306 -20.46 -30.92 -1.11
CA VAL A 306 -20.84 -31.37 0.24
C VAL A 306 -22.19 -30.78 0.70
N MET A 307 -22.55 -29.59 0.23
CA MET A 307 -23.80 -28.89 0.51
C MET A 307 -24.51 -28.58 -0.83
N PRO A 308 -25.18 -29.58 -1.44
CA PRO A 308 -25.90 -29.40 -2.70
C PRO A 308 -27.19 -28.61 -2.55
#